data_AF-A0A1U7ZSQ0-F1
#
_entry.id   AF-A0A1U7ZSQ0-F1
#
_cell.length_a   1.000
_cell.length_b   1.000
_cell.length_c   1.000
_cell.angle_alpha   90.00
_cell.angle_beta   90.00
_cell.angle_gamma   90.00
#
_symmetry.space_group_name_H-M   'P 1'
#
loop_
_entity.id
_entity.type
_entity.pdbx_description
1 polymer ?
#
loop_
_entity_poly.entity_id
_entity_poly.type
_entity_poly.pdbx_seq_one_letter_code
_entity_poly.pdbx_strand_id
1 'polypeptide(L)'
;MYRISQNRRTFYFHFLQCPFLNSFTTAKKTAPAVSSDPSLPFTVQYLVNTCALPVESALSASKTLQLDERNPQKHDSVLNFLKSRGFSDTHISKLITKRPSLLRCNLEGKLKPKIEYLLGFGFSGSTLAELLLSCPNILRSLDNVLKPNFEVLLTLLKTSEDVINAVKRYPWLLNFDLRRNMQPNVSILMSQGVHVAHISKLIISHPRTVVQKVDKMIKIVETVKKLGFQPSSSLFVHAVRAMSSTTEPTWKRKMEVFKSFGWSEEEVMSAFKRSPNVITCSEEKIKRLMDFYTSTMKLERSTIIANPTLLGYGFSTRIWPRYLVIKVLETKQLLKVGRKLIWAFRLNEKKFVETYVTMHLVRVPDLMEVYKDAIAAKETCIDGDDRGVSRISGDKILTRNAE
;
A
#
# COMPACT_ATOMS: atom_id res chain seq x y z
N MET A 1 52.52 -32.79 26.83
CA MET A 1 52.29 -31.99 28.05
C MET A 1 51.85 -30.58 27.63
N TYR A 2 50.91 -30.01 28.40
CA TYR A 2 50.31 -28.67 28.33
C TYR A 2 49.24 -28.36 27.26
N ARG A 3 47.99 -28.42 27.74
CA ARG A 3 46.81 -27.70 27.26
C ARG A 3 47.03 -26.19 27.33
N ILE A 4 46.58 -25.45 26.32
CA ILE A 4 46.24 -24.03 26.46
C ILE A 4 44.83 -23.80 25.91
N SER A 5 44.06 -23.09 26.74
CA SER A 5 42.67 -22.70 26.62
C SER A 5 42.44 -21.46 25.75
N GLN A 6 41.20 -21.38 25.23
CA GLN A 6 40.32 -20.20 25.14
C GLN A 6 40.85 -18.84 24.67
N ASN A 7 40.26 -18.30 23.59
CA ASN A 7 39.41 -17.08 23.59
C ASN A 7 39.33 -16.47 22.18
N ARG A 8 38.22 -16.66 21.45
CA ARG A 8 37.82 -15.83 20.29
C ARG A 8 36.31 -15.81 20.09
N ARG A 9 35.58 -15.16 21.01
CA ARG A 9 34.22 -14.65 20.77
C ARG A 9 33.91 -13.49 21.71
N THR A 10 34.55 -12.34 21.47
CA THR A 10 34.20 -11.11 22.16
C THR A 10 34.65 -9.93 21.31
N PHE A 11 33.75 -9.43 20.47
CA PHE A 11 33.71 -8.06 19.97
C PHE A 11 32.48 -7.99 19.06
N TYR A 12 31.31 -7.67 19.61
CA TYR A 12 30.14 -7.05 18.96
C TYR A 12 28.89 -7.17 19.87
N PHE A 13 28.96 -6.80 21.15
CA PHE A 13 27.74 -6.54 21.94
C PHE A 13 28.07 -5.62 23.11
N HIS A 14 27.83 -4.32 22.93
CA HIS A 14 27.65 -3.38 24.03
C HIS A 14 26.80 -2.20 23.54
N PHE A 15 25.49 -2.35 23.64
CA PHE A 15 24.54 -1.32 24.07
C PHE A 15 23.19 -2.03 24.27
N LEU A 16 22.64 -1.86 25.48
CA LEU A 16 21.30 -2.19 25.99
C LEU A 16 21.38 -2.99 27.31
N GLN A 17 21.46 -2.25 28.41
CA GLN A 17 20.88 -2.67 29.69
C GLN A 17 19.94 -1.54 30.16
N CYS A 18 18.66 -1.85 30.23
CA CYS A 18 17.82 -1.47 31.37
C CYS A 18 16.70 -2.52 31.53
N PRO A 19 16.27 -2.80 32.77
CA PRO A 19 15.55 -4.01 33.13
C PRO A 19 14.04 -3.77 33.23
N PHE A 20 13.22 -4.64 32.66
CA PHE A 20 11.87 -4.96 33.17
C PHE A 20 11.44 -6.29 32.54
N LEU A 21 11.72 -7.38 33.26
CA LEU A 21 11.02 -8.65 33.07
C LEU A 21 9.84 -8.65 34.03
N ASN A 22 8.64 -8.42 33.50
CA ASN A 22 7.46 -9.09 34.03
C ASN A 22 6.88 -9.92 32.89
N SER A 23 6.96 -11.23 33.09
CA SER A 23 6.44 -12.28 32.25
C SER A 23 4.94 -12.12 32.05
N PHE A 24 4.50 -11.79 30.83
CA PHE A 24 3.14 -12.09 30.42
C PHE A 24 3.14 -13.49 29.83
N THR A 25 2.64 -14.44 30.62
CA THR A 25 2.19 -15.75 30.15
C THR A 25 1.14 -15.52 29.07
N THR A 26 1.46 -15.91 27.84
CA THR A 26 0.48 -15.95 26.74
C THR A 26 -0.47 -17.10 27.00
N ALA A 27 -1.55 -16.82 27.73
CA ALA A 27 -2.71 -17.69 27.75
C ALA A 27 -3.20 -17.83 26.30
N LYS A 28 -3.22 -19.07 25.80
CA LYS A 28 -3.99 -19.44 24.60
C LYS A 28 -5.40 -18.90 24.80
N LYS A 29 -5.77 -17.87 24.04
CA LYS A 29 -7.14 -17.39 23.97
C LYS A 29 -7.93 -18.46 23.22
N THR A 30 -8.46 -19.42 23.97
CA THR A 30 -9.54 -20.29 23.53
C THR A 30 -10.66 -19.42 22.97
N ALA A 31 -11.24 -19.84 21.85
CA ALA A 31 -12.44 -19.21 21.31
C ALA A 31 -13.48 -19.09 22.43
N PRO A 32 -14.21 -17.96 22.56
CA PRO A 32 -15.25 -17.88 23.56
C PRO A 32 -16.27 -18.98 23.26
N ALA A 33 -16.58 -19.79 24.27
CA ALA A 33 -17.71 -20.68 24.22
C ALA A 33 -18.97 -19.88 23.87
N VAL A 34 -19.77 -20.40 22.95
CA VAL A 34 -21.05 -19.82 22.52
C VAL A 34 -21.97 -19.76 23.73
N SER A 35 -22.00 -18.64 24.45
CA SER A 35 -23.02 -18.37 25.45
C SER A 35 -24.20 -17.69 24.76
N SER A 36 -25.07 -18.50 24.15
CA SER A 36 -26.35 -18.01 23.65
C SER A 36 -27.27 -17.78 24.85
N ASP A 37 -27.35 -16.54 25.32
CA ASP A 37 -28.43 -16.12 26.20
C ASP A 37 -29.76 -16.26 25.44
N PRO A 38 -30.66 -17.19 25.84
CA PRO A 38 -31.92 -17.45 25.15
C PRO A 38 -32.86 -16.23 25.14
N SER A 39 -32.61 -15.23 25.99
CA SER A 39 -33.41 -14.00 26.07
C SER A 39 -33.11 -13.00 24.95
N LEU A 40 -32.04 -13.21 24.17
CA LEU A 40 -31.66 -12.30 23.09
C LEU A 40 -32.65 -12.36 21.92
N PRO A 41 -32.93 -11.24 21.23
CA PRO A 41 -33.77 -11.24 20.04
C PRO A 41 -33.24 -12.18 18.94
N PHE A 42 -34.13 -12.81 18.17
CA PHE A 42 -33.78 -13.74 17.08
C PHE A 42 -32.65 -13.23 16.18
N THR A 43 -32.74 -11.97 15.73
CA THR A 43 -31.70 -11.35 14.89
C THR A 43 -30.31 -11.40 15.53
N VAL A 44 -30.21 -11.15 16.85
CA VAL A 44 -28.93 -11.18 17.57
C VAL A 44 -28.40 -12.61 17.64
N GLN A 45 -29.26 -13.57 17.99
CA GLN A 45 -28.90 -14.99 18.04
C GLN A 45 -28.42 -15.48 16.67
N TYR A 46 -29.13 -15.13 15.59
CA TYR A 46 -28.75 -15.48 14.22
C TYR A 46 -27.38 -14.92 13.84
N LEU A 47 -27.12 -13.65 14.14
CA LEU A 47 -25.83 -13.01 13.83
C LEU A 47 -24.67 -13.64 14.63
N VAL A 48 -24.88 -13.97 15.90
CA VAL A 48 -23.85 -14.60 16.73
C VAL A 48 -23.60 -16.05 16.29
N ASN A 49 -24.66 -16.85 16.19
CA ASN A 49 -24.55 -18.29 15.99
C ASN A 49 -24.23 -18.66 14.54
N THR A 50 -24.91 -18.02 13.58
CA THR A 50 -24.78 -18.37 12.15
C THR A 50 -23.70 -17.56 11.44
N CYS A 51 -23.58 -16.26 11.77
CA CYS A 51 -22.60 -15.39 11.13
C CYS A 51 -21.28 -15.25 11.93
N ALA A 52 -21.18 -15.87 13.10
CA ALA A 52 -20.01 -15.81 13.98
C ALA A 52 -19.61 -14.37 14.33
N LEU A 53 -20.58 -13.50 14.62
CA LEU A 53 -20.33 -12.13 15.08
C LEU A 53 -20.11 -12.09 16.61
N PRO A 54 -19.26 -11.18 17.12
CA PRO A 54 -19.26 -10.83 18.53
C PRO A 54 -20.64 -10.32 18.97
N VAL A 55 -21.06 -10.66 20.20
CA VAL A 55 -22.39 -10.30 20.74
C VAL A 55 -22.63 -8.79 20.66
N GLU A 56 -21.63 -7.96 20.95
CA GLU A 56 -21.73 -6.50 20.90
C GLU A 56 -21.96 -5.99 19.48
N SER A 57 -21.31 -6.62 18.49
CA SER A 57 -21.49 -6.30 17.07
C SER A 57 -22.87 -6.71 16.58
N ALA A 58 -23.36 -7.88 17.02
CA ALA A 58 -24.71 -8.37 16.71
C ALA A 58 -25.80 -7.47 17.33
N LEU A 59 -25.63 -7.05 18.58
CA LEU A 59 -26.52 -6.09 19.27
C LEU A 59 -26.53 -4.70 18.60
N SER A 60 -25.38 -4.23 18.11
CA SER A 60 -25.32 -2.98 17.36
C SER A 60 -26.05 -3.11 16.01
N ALA A 61 -25.78 -4.19 15.27
CA ALA A 61 -26.41 -4.46 13.98
C ALA A 61 -27.93 -4.61 14.09
N SER A 62 -28.44 -5.28 15.13
CA SER A 62 -29.88 -5.52 15.32
C SER A 62 -30.70 -4.24 15.54
N LYS A 63 -30.07 -3.11 15.90
CA LYS A 63 -30.74 -1.80 15.95
C LYS A 63 -31.20 -1.31 14.58
N THR A 64 -30.51 -1.72 13.51
CA THR A 64 -30.78 -1.27 12.12
C THR A 64 -31.25 -2.40 11.21
N LEU A 65 -31.04 -3.65 11.63
CA LEU A 65 -31.40 -4.86 10.92
C LEU A 65 -32.40 -5.65 11.76
N GLN A 66 -33.54 -6.00 11.17
CA GLN A 66 -34.43 -7.02 11.71
C GLN A 66 -34.58 -8.14 10.69
N LEU A 67 -34.24 -9.37 11.11
CA LEU A 67 -34.38 -10.58 10.31
C LEU A 67 -35.76 -11.19 10.55
N ASP A 68 -36.28 -11.85 9.53
CA ASP A 68 -37.58 -12.50 9.60
C ASP A 68 -37.40 -13.91 10.17
N GLU A 69 -37.76 -14.07 11.43
CA GLU A 69 -37.74 -15.36 12.13
C GLU A 69 -38.62 -16.41 11.46
N ARG A 70 -39.67 -16.00 10.72
CA ARG A 70 -40.54 -16.92 9.99
C ARG A 70 -39.88 -17.48 8.73
N ASN A 71 -38.79 -16.87 8.26
CA ASN A 71 -38.11 -17.28 7.05
C ASN A 71 -36.56 -17.18 7.15
N PRO A 72 -35.94 -17.95 8.05
CA PRO A 72 -34.49 -17.96 8.22
C PRO A 72 -33.75 -18.43 6.95
N GLN A 73 -34.37 -19.34 6.18
CA GLN A 73 -33.80 -19.90 4.95
C GLN A 73 -33.48 -18.84 3.90
N LYS A 74 -34.23 -17.73 3.87
CA LYS A 74 -33.95 -16.59 3.00
C LYS A 74 -32.62 -15.93 3.32
N HIS A 75 -32.27 -15.83 4.61
CA HIS A 75 -31.01 -15.27 5.08
C HIS A 75 -29.86 -16.24 4.84
N ASP A 76 -30.09 -17.53 5.12
CA ASP A 76 -29.12 -18.61 4.87
C ASP A 76 -28.76 -18.71 3.39
N SER A 77 -29.74 -18.50 2.50
CA SER A 77 -29.51 -18.49 1.05
C SER A 77 -28.48 -17.45 0.61
N VAL A 78 -28.44 -16.27 1.25
CA VAL A 78 -27.41 -15.25 0.97
C VAL A 78 -26.04 -15.72 1.42
N LEU A 79 -25.94 -16.30 2.61
CA LEU A 79 -24.69 -16.82 3.16
C LEU A 79 -24.15 -17.98 2.30
N ASN A 80 -25.00 -18.94 1.99
CA ASN A 80 -24.69 -20.10 1.15
C ASN A 80 -24.28 -19.67 -0.25
N PHE A 81 -24.94 -18.68 -0.83
CA PHE A 81 -24.52 -18.11 -2.11
C PHE A 81 -23.10 -17.54 -2.04
N LEU A 82 -22.78 -16.72 -1.03
CA LEU A 82 -21.42 -16.17 -0.87
C LEU A 82 -20.38 -17.29 -0.68
N LYS A 83 -20.68 -18.31 0.13
CA LYS A 83 -19.82 -19.50 0.31
C LYS A 83 -19.58 -20.21 -1.03
N SER A 84 -20.64 -20.43 -1.82
CA SER A 84 -20.55 -21.06 -3.14
C SER A 84 -19.72 -20.27 -4.16
N ARG A 85 -19.39 -19.00 -3.88
CA ARG A 85 -18.50 -18.15 -4.69
C ARG A 85 -17.11 -17.97 -4.09
N GLY A 86 -16.76 -18.82 -3.12
CA GLY A 86 -15.41 -18.91 -2.55
C GLY A 86 -15.14 -17.92 -1.41
N PHE A 87 -16.17 -17.37 -0.77
CA PHE A 87 -15.99 -16.57 0.44
C PHE A 87 -15.79 -17.49 1.64
N SER A 88 -14.77 -17.23 2.46
CA SER A 88 -14.59 -17.94 3.73
C SER A 88 -15.58 -17.44 4.78
N ASP A 89 -15.81 -18.23 5.83
CA ASP A 89 -16.61 -17.80 6.99
C ASP A 89 -16.06 -16.52 7.63
N THR A 90 -14.74 -16.35 7.65
CA THR A 90 -14.09 -15.14 8.17
C THR A 90 -14.35 -13.91 7.29
N HIS A 91 -14.40 -14.06 5.96
CA HIS A 91 -14.79 -12.99 5.05
C HIS A 91 -16.26 -12.62 5.20
N ILE A 92 -17.13 -13.63 5.30
CA ILE A 92 -18.57 -13.45 5.50
C ILE A 92 -18.84 -12.73 6.82
N SER A 93 -18.28 -13.19 7.94
CA SER A 93 -18.43 -12.55 9.26
C SER A 93 -18.03 -11.07 9.23
N LYS A 94 -16.87 -10.74 8.62
CA LYS A 94 -16.43 -9.35 8.43
C LYS A 94 -17.39 -8.54 7.56
N LEU A 95 -17.92 -9.15 6.49
CA LEU A 95 -18.80 -8.49 5.55
C LEU A 95 -20.15 -8.17 6.19
N ILE A 96 -20.73 -9.13 6.93
CA ILE A 96 -21.98 -8.95 7.66
C ILE A 96 -21.80 -7.95 8.82
N THR A 97 -20.68 -7.99 9.54
CA THR A 97 -20.35 -6.96 10.55
C THR A 97 -20.38 -5.56 9.96
N LYS A 98 -19.81 -5.36 8.75
CA LYS A 98 -19.82 -4.05 8.09
C LYS A 98 -21.15 -3.70 7.41
N ARG A 99 -21.90 -4.70 6.93
CA ARG A 99 -23.14 -4.53 6.17
C ARG A 99 -24.17 -5.60 6.53
N PRO A 100 -24.80 -5.50 7.70
CA PRO A 100 -25.80 -6.47 8.13
C PRO A 100 -26.99 -6.55 7.15
N SER A 101 -27.32 -5.43 6.50
CA SER A 101 -28.40 -5.33 5.51
C SER A 101 -28.25 -6.25 4.30
N LEU A 102 -27.06 -6.82 4.04
CA LEU A 102 -26.87 -7.83 2.99
C LEU A 102 -27.74 -9.07 3.21
N LEU A 103 -27.99 -9.46 4.47
CA LEU A 103 -28.83 -10.62 4.81
C LEU A 103 -30.30 -10.44 4.41
N ARG A 104 -30.75 -9.20 4.20
CA ARG A 104 -32.10 -8.88 3.72
C ARG A 104 -32.17 -8.62 2.22
N CYS A 105 -31.02 -8.59 1.53
CA CYS A 105 -30.98 -8.24 0.12
C CYS A 105 -31.74 -9.28 -0.71
N ASN A 106 -32.41 -8.84 -1.78
CA ASN A 106 -32.96 -9.78 -2.76
C ASN A 106 -31.78 -10.45 -3.47
N LEU A 107 -31.59 -11.75 -3.19
CA LEU A 107 -30.50 -12.53 -3.75
C LEU A 107 -30.54 -12.54 -5.27
N GLU A 108 -31.63 -13.05 -5.86
CA GLU A 108 -31.75 -13.26 -7.31
C GLU A 108 -31.83 -11.95 -8.10
N GLY A 109 -32.59 -10.97 -7.61
CA GLY A 109 -32.83 -9.71 -8.34
C GLY A 109 -31.79 -8.62 -8.10
N LYS A 110 -31.02 -8.67 -7.02
CA LYS A 110 -30.10 -7.57 -6.64
C LYS A 110 -28.67 -8.00 -6.38
N LEU A 111 -28.43 -9.02 -5.56
CA LEU A 111 -27.07 -9.38 -5.14
C LEU A 111 -26.36 -10.24 -6.18
N LYS A 112 -26.98 -11.33 -6.59
CA LYS A 112 -26.41 -12.32 -7.51
C LYS A 112 -25.96 -11.71 -8.84
N PRO A 113 -26.76 -10.88 -9.56
CA PRO A 113 -26.30 -10.27 -10.81
C PRO A 113 -25.04 -9.42 -10.66
N LYS A 114 -24.86 -8.75 -9.51
CA LYS A 114 -23.67 -7.91 -9.25
C LYS A 114 -22.44 -8.75 -8.94
N ILE A 115 -22.62 -9.83 -8.19
CA ILE A 115 -21.54 -10.75 -7.86
C ILE A 115 -21.10 -11.53 -9.10
N GLU A 116 -22.04 -12.05 -9.89
CA GLU A 116 -21.73 -12.73 -11.15
C GLU A 116 -21.06 -11.81 -12.17
N TYR A 117 -21.47 -10.53 -12.23
CA TYR A 117 -20.78 -9.55 -13.05
C TYR A 117 -19.30 -9.42 -12.65
N LEU A 118 -19.00 -9.22 -11.36
CA LEU A 118 -17.62 -9.11 -10.87
C LEU A 118 -16.81 -10.40 -11.10
N LEU A 119 -17.44 -11.57 -10.93
CA LEU A 119 -16.82 -12.86 -11.23
C LEU A 119 -16.47 -12.99 -12.72
N GLY A 120 -17.37 -12.57 -13.61
CA GLY A 120 -17.13 -12.54 -15.06
C GLY A 120 -15.96 -11.66 -15.48
N PHE A 121 -15.59 -10.66 -14.66
CA PHE A 121 -14.38 -9.85 -14.86
C PHE A 121 -13.11 -10.47 -14.26
N GLY A 122 -13.22 -11.57 -13.51
CA GLY A 122 -12.09 -12.28 -12.89
C GLY A 122 -11.85 -11.95 -11.41
N PHE A 123 -12.77 -11.24 -10.74
CA PHE A 123 -12.70 -11.09 -9.27
C PHE A 123 -13.27 -12.33 -8.60
N SER A 124 -12.44 -13.19 -8.03
CA SER A 124 -12.86 -14.45 -7.40
C SER A 124 -12.35 -14.62 -5.96
N GLY A 125 -13.05 -15.47 -5.19
CA GLY A 125 -12.66 -15.87 -3.84
C GLY A 125 -12.33 -14.70 -2.91
N SER A 126 -11.16 -14.77 -2.27
CA SER A 126 -10.66 -13.75 -1.35
C SER A 126 -10.51 -12.38 -2.00
N THR A 127 -10.14 -12.30 -3.28
CA THR A 127 -9.99 -11.01 -3.98
C THR A 127 -11.33 -10.27 -4.06
N LEU A 128 -12.40 -10.98 -4.40
CA LEU A 128 -13.74 -10.40 -4.44
C LEU A 128 -14.22 -10.02 -3.05
N ALA A 129 -14.00 -10.87 -2.05
CA ALA A 129 -14.36 -10.57 -0.67
C ALA A 129 -13.68 -9.29 -0.14
N GLU A 130 -12.37 -9.16 -0.34
CA GLU A 130 -11.62 -7.96 0.06
C GLU A 130 -12.08 -6.70 -0.69
N LEU A 131 -12.45 -6.83 -1.97
CA LEU A 131 -13.04 -5.73 -2.73
C LEU A 131 -14.37 -5.28 -2.12
N LEU A 132 -15.29 -6.21 -1.81
CA LEU A 132 -16.57 -5.88 -1.18
C LEU A 132 -16.38 -5.23 0.19
N LEU A 133 -15.43 -5.73 1.00
CA LEU A 133 -15.10 -5.18 2.33
C LEU A 133 -14.51 -3.76 2.26
N SER A 134 -13.77 -3.47 1.19
CA SER A 134 -13.10 -2.18 0.97
C SER A 134 -14.02 -1.15 0.31
N CYS A 135 -15.03 -1.59 -0.45
CA CYS A 135 -15.89 -0.70 -1.24
C CYS A 135 -17.36 -0.80 -0.88
N PRO A 136 -17.79 0.02 0.11
CA PRO A 136 -19.12 0.58 0.30
C PRO A 136 -20.21 0.20 -0.68
N ASN A 137 -20.00 0.86 -1.81
CA ASN A 137 -21.03 1.27 -2.72
C ASN A 137 -20.91 0.52 -4.05
N ILE A 138 -19.95 -0.41 -4.16
CA ILE A 138 -19.78 -1.24 -5.36
C ILE A 138 -21.05 -2.06 -5.66
N LEU A 139 -21.77 -2.45 -4.60
CA LEU A 139 -23.04 -3.18 -4.72
C LEU A 139 -24.27 -2.26 -4.80
N ARG A 140 -24.11 -0.94 -5.00
CA ARG A 140 -25.25 0.00 -5.03
C ARG A 140 -26.13 -0.22 -6.26
N SER A 141 -25.56 -0.15 -7.47
CA SER A 141 -26.29 -0.35 -8.72
C SER A 141 -25.41 -1.06 -9.75
N LEU A 142 -25.97 -2.07 -10.43
CA LEU A 142 -25.27 -2.77 -11.49
C LEU A 142 -25.17 -1.88 -12.73
N ASP A 143 -26.31 -1.44 -13.26
CA ASP A 143 -26.38 -0.75 -14.57
C ASP A 143 -25.99 0.72 -14.51
N ASN A 144 -26.19 1.41 -13.39
CA ASN A 144 -25.90 2.84 -13.28
C ASN A 144 -24.51 3.15 -12.71
N VAL A 145 -23.83 2.18 -12.11
CA VAL A 145 -22.54 2.39 -11.44
C VAL A 145 -21.51 1.38 -11.88
N LEU A 146 -21.78 0.09 -11.70
CA LEU A 146 -20.76 -0.94 -11.91
C LEU A 146 -20.41 -1.10 -13.40
N LYS A 147 -21.41 -1.32 -14.26
CA LYS A 147 -21.19 -1.45 -15.71
C LYS A 147 -20.48 -0.22 -16.31
N PRO A 148 -20.97 1.02 -16.12
CA PRO A 148 -20.32 2.20 -16.70
C PRO A 148 -18.88 2.42 -16.20
N ASN A 149 -18.60 2.14 -14.93
CA ASN A 149 -17.24 2.25 -14.41
C ASN A 149 -16.30 1.24 -15.09
N PHE A 150 -16.75 -0.01 -15.26
CA PHE A 150 -15.96 -1.04 -15.92
C PHE A 150 -15.78 -0.76 -17.42
N GLU A 151 -16.77 -0.21 -18.11
CA GLU A 151 -16.65 0.24 -19.51
C GLU A 151 -15.55 1.29 -19.68
N VAL A 152 -15.51 2.31 -18.82
CA VAL A 152 -14.44 3.34 -18.82
C VAL A 152 -13.08 2.70 -18.59
N LEU A 153 -12.96 1.81 -17.60
CA LEU A 153 -11.70 1.15 -17.27
C LEU A 153 -11.21 0.26 -18.41
N LEU A 154 -12.09 -0.55 -19.01
CA LEU A 154 -11.74 -1.41 -20.15
C LEU A 154 -11.29 -0.60 -21.36
N THR A 155 -11.94 0.53 -21.63
CA THR A 155 -11.57 1.42 -22.74
C THR A 155 -10.12 1.93 -22.59
N LEU A 156 -9.68 2.18 -21.35
CA LEU A 156 -8.35 2.75 -21.06
C LEU A 156 -7.27 1.70 -20.81
N LEU A 157 -7.64 0.54 -20.24
CA LEU A 157 -6.69 -0.49 -19.78
C LEU A 157 -6.63 -1.72 -20.69
N LYS A 158 -7.61 -1.88 -21.60
CA LYS A 158 -7.71 -2.95 -22.61
C LYS A 158 -7.88 -4.38 -22.07
N THR A 159 -7.33 -4.73 -20.91
CA THR A 159 -7.37 -6.08 -20.35
C THR A 159 -8.09 -6.11 -19.00
N SER A 160 -8.82 -7.19 -18.72
CA SER A 160 -9.44 -7.40 -17.41
C SER A 160 -8.40 -7.52 -16.28
N GLU A 161 -7.22 -8.07 -16.58
CA GLU A 161 -6.12 -8.18 -15.61
C GLU A 161 -5.64 -6.79 -15.15
N ASP A 162 -5.45 -5.85 -16.08
CA ASP A 162 -5.05 -4.49 -15.74
C ASP A 162 -6.14 -3.75 -14.94
N VAL A 163 -7.41 -3.99 -15.26
CA VAL A 163 -8.56 -3.50 -14.47
C VAL A 163 -8.51 -4.05 -13.04
N ILE A 164 -8.32 -5.36 -12.89
CA ILE A 164 -8.17 -6.00 -11.58
C ILE A 164 -7.00 -5.40 -10.82
N ASN A 165 -5.85 -5.21 -11.48
CA ASN A 165 -4.66 -4.63 -10.85
C ASN A 165 -4.90 -3.20 -10.37
N ALA A 166 -5.56 -2.35 -11.18
CA ALA A 166 -5.94 -1.00 -10.79
C ALA A 166 -6.91 -0.99 -9.59
N VAL A 167 -7.95 -1.84 -9.62
CA VAL A 167 -8.95 -1.93 -8.55
C VAL A 167 -8.33 -2.51 -7.28
N LYS A 168 -7.51 -3.56 -7.35
CA LYS A 168 -6.76 -4.09 -6.19
C LYS A 168 -5.86 -3.03 -5.57
N ARG A 169 -5.23 -2.19 -6.40
CA ARG A 169 -4.34 -1.13 -5.92
C ARG A 169 -5.10 -0.03 -5.18
N TYR A 170 -6.28 0.35 -5.67
CA TYR A 170 -7.14 1.34 -5.04
C TYR A 170 -8.62 0.96 -5.19
N PRO A 171 -9.17 0.12 -4.29
CA PRO A 171 -10.55 -0.36 -4.42
C PRO A 171 -11.56 0.79 -4.48
N TRP A 172 -11.31 1.86 -3.72
CA TRP A 172 -12.16 3.05 -3.64
C TRP A 172 -12.36 3.75 -4.98
N LEU A 173 -11.57 3.40 -6.01
CA LEU A 173 -11.80 3.80 -7.40
C LEU A 173 -13.24 3.56 -7.85
N LEU A 174 -13.83 2.41 -7.47
CA LEU A 174 -15.19 2.03 -7.88
C LEU A 174 -16.29 2.74 -7.09
N ASN A 175 -15.95 3.58 -6.11
CA ASN A 175 -16.92 4.45 -5.44
C ASN A 175 -17.17 5.76 -6.20
N PHE A 176 -16.32 6.12 -7.16
CA PHE A 176 -16.51 7.28 -8.01
C PHE A 176 -17.41 6.97 -9.21
N ASP A 177 -17.98 8.01 -9.82
CA ASP A 177 -18.49 7.93 -11.19
C ASP A 177 -17.31 8.22 -12.13
N LEU A 178 -16.77 7.18 -12.76
CA LEU A 178 -15.55 7.33 -13.56
C LEU A 178 -15.77 8.20 -14.80
N ARG A 179 -17.00 8.31 -15.32
CA ARG A 179 -17.32 9.23 -16.43
C ARG A 179 -17.22 10.68 -15.97
N ARG A 180 -17.60 10.99 -14.73
CA ARG A 180 -17.54 12.36 -14.19
C ARG A 180 -16.21 12.71 -13.53
N ASN A 181 -15.54 11.74 -12.91
CA ASN A 181 -14.35 11.99 -12.09
C ASN A 181 -13.04 11.61 -12.76
N MET A 182 -13.03 10.57 -13.60
CA MET A 182 -11.80 10.10 -14.27
C MET A 182 -11.68 10.62 -15.69
N GLN A 183 -12.76 10.52 -16.48
CA GLN A 183 -12.73 10.84 -17.90
C GLN A 183 -12.28 12.28 -18.19
N PRO A 184 -12.73 13.33 -17.45
CA PRO A 184 -12.23 14.69 -17.69
C PRO A 184 -10.72 14.83 -17.44
N ASN A 185 -10.20 14.19 -16.38
CA ASN A 185 -8.77 14.20 -16.08
C ASN A 185 -7.95 13.48 -17.15
N VAL A 186 -8.46 12.35 -17.66
CA VAL A 186 -7.84 11.63 -18.78
C VAL A 186 -7.85 12.48 -20.04
N SER A 187 -8.98 13.12 -20.37
CA SER A 187 -9.09 14.02 -21.52
C SER A 187 -8.14 15.21 -21.42
N ILE A 188 -7.96 15.79 -20.23
CA ILE A 188 -6.95 16.85 -20.00
C ILE A 188 -5.55 16.33 -20.30
N LEU A 189 -5.16 15.16 -19.78
CA LEU A 189 -3.83 14.61 -20.03
C LEU A 189 -3.62 14.31 -21.52
N MET A 190 -4.61 13.73 -22.20
CA MET A 190 -4.54 13.45 -23.64
C MET A 190 -4.47 14.74 -24.47
N SER A 191 -5.24 15.78 -24.14
CA SER A 191 -5.22 17.05 -24.85
C SER A 191 -3.89 17.80 -24.70
N GLN A 192 -3.14 17.53 -23.62
CA GLN A 192 -1.78 18.03 -23.47
C GLN A 192 -0.72 17.20 -24.23
N GLY A 193 -1.10 16.12 -24.90
CA GLY A 193 -0.19 15.26 -25.65
C GLY A 193 0.43 14.10 -24.85
N VAL A 194 -0.16 13.74 -23.69
CA VAL A 194 0.27 12.55 -22.96
C VAL A 194 -0.21 11.29 -23.68
N HIS A 195 0.71 10.39 -24.01
CA HIS A 195 0.37 9.11 -24.66
C HIS A 195 -0.55 8.26 -23.77
N VAL A 196 -1.55 7.63 -24.39
CA VAL A 196 -2.51 6.73 -23.71
C VAL A 196 -1.80 5.66 -22.90
N ALA A 197 -0.72 5.05 -23.42
CA ALA A 197 0.05 4.04 -22.70
C ALA A 197 0.62 4.54 -21.35
N HIS A 198 1.04 5.80 -21.27
CA HIS A 198 1.50 6.40 -20.01
C HIS A 198 0.35 6.65 -19.04
N ILE A 199 -0.83 7.02 -19.54
CA ILE A 199 -2.05 7.19 -18.75
C ILE A 199 -2.53 5.83 -18.22
N SER A 200 -2.60 4.79 -19.05
CA SER A 200 -2.97 3.44 -18.63
C SER A 200 -2.05 2.94 -17.52
N LYS A 201 -0.73 3.11 -17.66
CA LYS A 201 0.23 2.76 -16.61
C LYS A 201 0.04 3.58 -15.33
N LEU A 202 -0.31 4.86 -15.44
CA LEU A 202 -0.64 5.71 -14.30
C LEU A 202 -1.91 5.22 -13.59
N ILE A 203 -2.95 4.83 -14.33
CA ILE A 203 -4.19 4.28 -13.77
C ILE A 203 -3.91 2.97 -13.03
N ILE A 204 -3.17 2.04 -13.63
CA ILE A 204 -2.85 0.74 -13.00
C ILE A 204 -2.03 0.93 -11.72
N SER A 205 -0.99 1.76 -11.78
CA SER A 205 -0.05 1.92 -10.67
C SER A 205 -0.54 2.88 -9.58
N HIS A 206 -1.29 3.92 -9.95
CA HIS A 206 -1.73 5.00 -9.06
C HIS A 206 -3.14 5.52 -9.43
N PRO A 207 -4.20 4.69 -9.32
CA PRO A 207 -5.54 5.06 -9.79
C PRO A 207 -6.08 6.34 -9.15
N ARG A 208 -5.70 6.64 -7.90
CA ARG A 208 -6.12 7.85 -7.17
C ARG A 208 -5.72 9.16 -7.86
N THR A 209 -4.67 9.17 -8.67
CA THR A 209 -4.20 10.38 -9.37
C THR A 209 -5.22 10.85 -10.40
N VAL A 210 -5.88 9.94 -11.12
CA VAL A 210 -6.80 10.31 -12.21
C VAL A 210 -8.22 10.61 -11.73
N VAL A 211 -8.52 10.46 -10.43
CA VAL A 211 -9.82 10.80 -9.82
C VAL A 211 -9.74 12.00 -8.88
N GLN A 212 -8.69 12.84 -9.02
CA GLN A 212 -8.63 14.13 -8.33
C GLN A 212 -9.70 15.08 -8.86
N LYS A 213 -9.99 16.15 -8.10
CA LYS A 213 -10.81 17.27 -8.58
C LYS A 213 -10.20 17.83 -9.88
N VAL A 214 -11.04 18.11 -10.86
CA VAL A 214 -10.61 18.57 -12.20
C VAL A 214 -9.76 19.84 -12.11
N ASP A 215 -10.19 20.85 -11.32
CA ASP A 215 -9.42 22.10 -11.13
C ASP A 215 -8.03 21.86 -10.55
N LYS A 216 -7.90 20.86 -9.66
CA LYS A 216 -6.61 20.49 -9.09
C LYS A 216 -5.73 19.83 -10.16
N MET A 217 -6.29 18.97 -11.01
CA MET A 217 -5.56 18.35 -12.11
C MET A 217 -5.05 19.38 -13.11
N ILE A 218 -5.87 20.34 -13.50
CA ILE A 218 -5.49 21.44 -14.41
C ILE A 218 -4.28 22.19 -13.85
N LYS A 219 -4.37 22.65 -12.58
CA LYS A 219 -3.27 23.35 -11.90
C LYS A 219 -1.99 22.52 -11.88
N ILE A 220 -2.08 21.23 -11.56
CA ILE A 220 -0.91 20.34 -11.54
C ILE A 220 -0.29 20.22 -12.93
N VAL A 221 -1.10 19.98 -13.96
CA VAL A 221 -0.64 19.82 -15.34
C VAL A 221 0.06 21.10 -15.82
N GLU A 222 -0.52 22.27 -15.55
CA GLU A 222 0.11 23.56 -15.84
C GLU A 222 1.44 23.75 -15.11
N THR A 223 1.49 23.45 -13.81
CA THR A 223 2.74 23.55 -13.04
C THR A 223 3.81 22.60 -13.58
N VAL A 224 3.47 21.35 -13.86
CA VAL A 224 4.41 20.37 -14.40
C VAL A 224 4.95 20.82 -15.77
N LYS A 225 4.12 21.43 -16.62
CA LYS A 225 4.58 22.05 -17.88
C LYS A 225 5.50 23.24 -17.64
N LYS A 226 5.15 24.15 -16.72
CA LYS A 226 5.99 25.31 -16.34
C LYS A 226 7.36 24.88 -15.80
N LEU A 227 7.43 23.73 -15.15
CA LEU A 227 8.68 23.13 -14.68
C LEU A 227 9.52 22.50 -15.81
N GLY A 228 9.02 22.47 -17.04
CA GLY A 228 9.74 22.02 -18.24
C GLY A 228 9.59 20.54 -18.56
N PHE A 229 8.64 19.82 -17.94
CA PHE A 229 8.36 18.43 -18.32
C PHE A 229 7.59 18.39 -19.63
N GLN A 230 8.05 17.53 -20.55
CA GLN A 230 7.40 17.31 -21.83
C GLN A 230 6.25 16.29 -21.70
N PRO A 231 5.00 16.61 -22.09
CA PRO A 231 3.85 15.70 -21.95
C PRO A 231 4.02 14.33 -22.60
N SER A 232 4.79 14.23 -23.68
CA SER A 232 5.10 12.96 -24.34
C SER A 232 6.00 12.05 -23.49
N SER A 233 6.76 12.58 -22.53
CA SER A 233 7.66 11.81 -21.67
C SER A 233 6.92 11.08 -20.56
N SER A 234 7.35 9.85 -20.26
CA SER A 234 6.86 9.12 -19.07
C SER A 234 7.19 9.83 -17.76
N LEU A 235 8.20 10.70 -17.71
CA LEU A 235 8.49 11.52 -16.53
C LEU A 235 7.39 12.54 -16.24
N PHE A 236 6.64 12.98 -17.25
CA PHE A 236 5.51 13.90 -17.06
C PHE A 236 4.44 13.29 -16.17
N VAL A 237 4.01 12.05 -16.45
CA VAL A 237 3.00 11.38 -15.62
C VAL A 237 3.52 11.06 -14.22
N HIS A 238 4.82 10.80 -14.06
CA HIS A 238 5.42 10.65 -12.73
C HIS A 238 5.43 11.97 -11.94
N ALA A 239 5.66 13.11 -12.60
CA ALA A 239 5.58 14.42 -11.99
C ALA A 239 4.14 14.79 -11.61
N VAL A 240 3.17 14.56 -12.50
CA VAL A 240 1.74 14.73 -12.21
C VAL A 240 1.33 13.88 -11.01
N ARG A 241 1.72 12.60 -10.98
CA ARG A 241 1.50 11.70 -9.84
C ARG A 241 2.07 12.29 -8.55
N ALA A 242 3.35 12.66 -8.56
CA ALA A 242 4.04 13.17 -7.38
C ALA A 242 3.37 14.43 -6.84
N MET A 243 3.08 15.40 -7.72
CA MET A 243 2.41 16.65 -7.35
C MET A 243 0.95 16.42 -6.91
N SER A 244 0.25 15.44 -7.46
CA SER A 244 -1.11 15.10 -7.02
C SER A 244 -1.19 14.63 -5.57
N SER A 245 -0.09 14.03 -5.09
CA SER A 245 0.04 13.42 -3.75
C SER A 245 0.58 14.38 -2.68
N THR A 246 1.01 15.59 -3.05
CA THR A 246 1.55 16.58 -2.12
C THR A 246 0.67 17.83 -2.06
N THR A 247 0.68 18.50 -0.91
CA THR A 247 0.12 19.86 -0.76
C THR A 247 1.26 20.87 -0.82
N GLU A 248 0.94 22.13 -1.14
CA GLU A 248 1.94 23.20 -1.17
C GLU A 248 2.68 23.39 0.19
N PRO A 249 2.00 23.35 1.36
CA PRO A 249 2.72 23.42 2.64
C PRO A 249 3.65 22.23 2.87
N THR A 250 3.25 21.02 2.44
CA THR A 250 4.09 19.83 2.55
C THR A 250 5.29 19.90 1.63
N TRP A 251 5.11 20.45 0.42
CA TRP A 251 6.21 20.72 -0.50
C TRP A 251 7.23 21.68 0.10
N LYS A 252 6.77 22.82 0.65
CA LYS A 252 7.64 23.81 1.32
C LYS A 252 8.42 23.18 2.47
N ARG A 253 7.77 22.43 3.37
CA ARG A 253 8.46 21.72 4.46
C ARG A 253 9.54 20.77 3.96
N LYS A 254 9.28 20.00 2.89
CA LYS A 254 10.29 19.12 2.28
C LYS A 254 11.46 19.88 1.67
N MET A 255 11.21 21.04 1.06
CA MET A 255 12.29 21.90 0.57
C MET A 255 13.19 22.37 1.72
N GLU A 256 12.61 22.78 2.85
CA GLU A 256 13.38 23.18 4.03
C GLU A 256 14.22 22.04 4.61
N VAL A 257 13.71 20.79 4.56
CA VAL A 257 14.52 19.61 4.90
C VAL A 257 15.72 19.48 3.97
N PHE A 258 15.56 19.63 2.65
CA PHE A 258 16.71 19.58 1.74
C PHE A 258 17.71 20.72 2.00
N LYS A 259 17.21 21.94 2.27
CA LYS A 259 18.04 23.10 2.60
C LYS A 259 18.84 22.88 3.89
N SER A 260 18.28 22.20 4.90
CA SER A 260 19.04 21.87 6.12
C SER A 260 20.22 20.93 5.87
N PHE A 261 20.21 20.19 4.75
CA PHE A 261 21.36 19.40 4.26
C PHE A 261 22.22 20.15 3.24
N GLY A 262 22.05 21.47 3.15
CA GLY A 262 22.84 22.35 2.29
C GLY A 262 22.42 22.34 0.81
N TRP A 263 21.23 21.86 0.46
CA TRP A 263 20.73 21.91 -0.92
C TRP A 263 20.14 23.26 -1.28
N SER A 264 20.52 23.77 -2.45
CA SER A 264 19.87 24.92 -3.06
C SER A 264 18.50 24.52 -3.62
N GLU A 265 17.64 25.51 -3.83
CA GLU A 265 16.34 25.29 -4.44
C GLU A 265 16.47 24.70 -5.86
N GLU A 266 17.43 25.19 -6.64
CA GLU A 266 17.73 24.73 -7.99
C GLU A 266 18.16 23.25 -8.02
N GLU A 267 18.92 22.81 -7.02
CA GLU A 267 19.38 21.43 -6.89
C GLU A 267 18.24 20.48 -6.53
N VAL A 268 17.36 20.89 -5.63
CA VAL A 268 16.13 20.15 -5.29
C VAL A 268 15.26 20.04 -6.54
N MET A 269 15.09 21.13 -7.30
CA MET A 269 14.33 21.12 -8.53
C MET A 269 14.97 20.24 -9.62
N SER A 270 16.29 20.27 -9.75
CA SER A 270 17.03 19.37 -10.64
C SER A 270 16.85 17.89 -10.28
N ALA A 271 16.89 17.58 -8.99
CA ALA A 271 16.63 16.23 -8.49
C ALA A 271 15.19 15.78 -8.74
N PHE A 272 14.22 16.67 -8.52
CA PHE A 272 12.81 16.42 -8.81
C PHE A 272 12.57 16.15 -10.31
N LYS A 273 13.18 16.93 -11.21
CA LYS A 273 13.07 16.73 -12.66
C LYS A 273 13.59 15.37 -13.12
N ARG A 274 14.66 14.87 -12.47
CA ARG A 274 15.23 13.54 -12.77
C ARG A 274 14.48 12.39 -12.11
N SER A 275 13.89 12.62 -10.93
CA SER A 275 13.15 11.60 -10.20
C SER A 275 12.03 12.23 -9.37
N PRO A 276 10.83 12.43 -9.96
CA PRO A 276 9.72 13.07 -9.27
C PRO A 276 9.28 12.37 -7.98
N ASN A 277 9.57 11.07 -7.85
CA ASN A 277 9.25 10.29 -6.66
C ASN A 277 9.96 10.77 -5.39
N VAL A 278 11.06 11.54 -5.49
CA VAL A 278 11.81 12.04 -4.33
C VAL A 278 10.91 12.81 -3.36
N ILE A 279 9.99 13.61 -3.89
CA ILE A 279 9.08 14.44 -3.07
C ILE A 279 7.86 13.67 -2.53
N THR A 280 7.71 12.40 -2.89
CA THR A 280 6.64 11.54 -2.37
C THR A 280 7.05 10.80 -1.10
N CYS A 281 8.35 10.80 -0.76
CA CYS A 281 8.86 10.25 0.48
C CYS A 281 8.52 11.17 1.67
N SER A 282 8.43 10.61 2.88
CA SER A 282 8.23 11.41 4.10
C SER A 282 9.48 12.23 4.46
N GLU A 283 9.30 13.27 5.27
CA GLU A 283 10.41 14.12 5.73
C GLU A 283 11.41 13.32 6.57
N GLU A 284 10.91 12.41 7.41
CA GLU A 284 11.71 11.53 8.27
C GLU A 284 12.54 10.55 7.44
N LYS A 285 11.94 9.97 6.38
CA LYS A 285 12.66 9.08 5.45
C LYS A 285 13.78 9.83 4.74
N ILE A 286 13.51 11.06 4.28
CA ILE A 286 14.53 11.90 3.64
C ILE A 286 15.66 12.19 4.62
N LYS A 287 15.36 12.66 5.84
CA LYS A 287 16.37 12.94 6.88
C LYS A 287 17.23 11.70 7.18
N ARG A 288 16.60 10.57 7.49
CA ARG A 288 17.30 9.31 7.80
C ARG A 288 18.24 8.86 6.68
N LEU A 289 17.78 8.93 5.43
CA LEU A 289 18.61 8.57 4.27
C LEU A 289 19.75 9.57 4.07
N MET A 290 19.48 10.87 4.17
CA MET A 290 20.49 11.91 4.06
C MET A 290 21.56 11.78 5.13
N ASP A 291 21.18 11.66 6.41
CA ASP A 291 22.09 11.46 7.54
C ASP A 291 22.97 10.24 7.35
N PHE A 292 22.39 9.11 6.91
CA PHE A 292 23.14 7.89 6.64
C PHE A 292 24.13 8.07 5.48
N TYR A 293 23.70 8.70 4.39
CA TYR A 293 24.56 8.91 3.22
C TYR A 293 25.72 9.86 3.52
N THR A 294 25.49 10.94 4.29
CA THR A 294 26.52 11.93 4.61
C THR A 294 27.41 11.49 5.78
N SER A 295 26.81 10.96 6.86
CA SER A 295 27.53 10.69 8.10
C SER A 295 28.17 9.31 8.12
N THR A 296 27.42 8.27 7.71
CA THR A 296 27.90 6.88 7.75
C THR A 296 28.67 6.51 6.49
N MET A 297 28.10 6.80 5.31
CA MET A 297 28.73 6.44 4.04
C MET A 297 29.72 7.48 3.54
N LYS A 298 29.73 8.68 4.13
CA LYS A 298 30.60 9.80 3.74
C LYS A 298 30.52 10.11 2.24
N LEU A 299 29.32 10.00 1.66
CA LEU A 299 29.09 10.36 0.27
C LEU A 299 29.13 11.87 0.09
N GLU A 300 29.76 12.31 -1.00
CA GLU A 300 29.70 13.71 -1.39
C GLU A 300 28.27 14.13 -1.74
N ARG A 301 27.91 15.36 -1.36
CA ARG A 301 26.60 15.96 -1.63
C ARG A 301 26.25 15.94 -3.12
N SER A 302 27.22 16.28 -3.96
CA SER A 302 27.15 16.23 -5.43
C SER A 302 26.72 14.85 -5.94
N THR A 303 27.22 13.77 -5.32
CA THR A 303 26.87 12.38 -5.68
C THR A 303 25.42 12.07 -5.33
N ILE A 304 24.91 12.53 -4.19
CA ILE A 304 23.51 12.31 -3.80
C ILE A 304 22.58 13.08 -4.74
N ILE A 305 22.90 14.35 -5.03
CA ILE A 305 22.17 15.18 -6.00
C ILE A 305 22.16 14.51 -7.36
N ALA A 306 23.29 14.00 -7.84
CA ALA A 306 23.39 13.30 -9.13
C ALA A 306 22.53 12.02 -9.18
N ASN A 307 22.15 11.45 -8.04
CA ASN A 307 21.45 10.16 -7.94
C ASN A 307 20.20 10.22 -7.04
N PRO A 308 19.18 11.04 -7.36
CA PRO A 308 18.04 11.31 -6.49
C PRO A 308 17.15 10.08 -6.23
N THR A 309 17.27 9.04 -7.04
CA THR A 309 16.61 7.74 -6.83
C THR A 309 17.02 7.08 -5.51
N LEU A 310 18.19 7.40 -4.97
CA LEU A 310 18.67 6.90 -3.67
C LEU A 310 17.74 7.25 -2.52
N LEU A 311 17.05 8.39 -2.61
CA LEU A 311 16.09 8.84 -1.61
C LEU A 311 14.74 8.12 -1.73
N GLY A 312 14.48 7.46 -2.85
CA GLY A 312 13.26 6.69 -3.08
C GLY A 312 13.32 5.24 -2.57
N TYR A 313 14.52 4.71 -2.33
CA TYR A 313 14.68 3.33 -1.86
C TYR A 313 14.28 3.17 -0.39
N GLY A 314 13.78 1.99 -0.03
CA GLY A 314 13.52 1.65 1.36
C GLY A 314 14.84 1.50 2.12
N PHE A 315 14.95 2.17 3.26
CA PHE A 315 16.17 2.16 4.07
C PHE A 315 16.47 0.73 4.55
N SER A 316 15.53 0.15 5.31
CA SER A 316 15.69 -1.15 5.97
C SER A 316 15.56 -2.32 4.99
N THR A 317 14.82 -2.14 3.90
CA THR A 317 14.57 -3.22 2.91
C THR A 317 15.63 -3.31 1.82
N ARG A 318 16.39 -2.24 1.58
CA ARG A 318 17.33 -2.20 0.44
C ARG A 318 18.65 -1.53 0.78
N ILE A 319 18.64 -0.31 1.32
CA ILE A 319 19.88 0.44 1.51
C ILE A 319 20.75 -0.23 2.58
N TRP A 320 20.18 -0.51 3.74
CA TRP A 320 20.90 -1.06 4.88
C TRP A 320 21.42 -2.49 4.65
N PRO A 321 20.60 -3.47 4.20
CA PRO A 321 21.09 -4.84 3.96
C PRO A 321 22.21 -4.89 2.92
N ARG A 322 22.08 -4.09 1.85
CA ARG A 322 23.09 -4.04 0.80
C ARG A 322 24.37 -3.33 1.24
N TYR A 323 24.25 -2.29 2.06
CA TYR A 323 25.39 -1.62 2.67
C TYR A 323 26.19 -2.60 3.55
N LEU A 324 25.52 -3.38 4.40
CA LEU A 324 26.17 -4.37 5.26
C LEU A 324 26.93 -5.42 4.46
N VAL A 325 26.31 -6.00 3.44
CA VAL A 325 26.98 -6.96 2.54
C VAL A 325 28.24 -6.33 1.93
N ILE A 326 28.15 -5.10 1.43
CA ILE A 326 29.29 -4.41 0.82
C ILE A 326 30.39 -4.13 1.84
N LYS A 327 30.03 -3.76 3.08
CA LYS A 327 31.00 -3.56 4.16
C LYS A 327 31.70 -4.84 4.57
N VAL A 328 31.00 -5.97 4.65
CA VAL A 328 31.63 -7.28 4.88
C VAL A 328 32.61 -7.59 3.74
N LEU A 329 32.22 -7.40 2.48
CA LEU A 329 33.12 -7.63 1.34
C LEU A 329 34.34 -6.70 1.34
N GLU A 330 34.16 -5.44 1.73
CA GLU A 330 35.24 -4.45 1.87
C GLU A 330 36.24 -4.87 2.95
N THR A 331 35.77 -5.24 4.15
CA THR A 331 36.66 -5.71 5.23
C THR A 331 37.43 -6.97 4.88
N LYS A 332 36.87 -7.82 4.01
CA LYS A 332 37.55 -9.01 3.46
C LYS A 332 38.41 -8.71 2.24
N GLN A 333 38.53 -7.43 1.85
CA GLN A 333 39.27 -6.95 0.68
C GLN A 333 38.82 -7.58 -0.64
N LEU A 334 37.58 -8.08 -0.69
CA LEU A 334 36.97 -8.69 -1.87
C LEU A 334 36.36 -7.64 -2.81
N LEU A 335 36.19 -6.42 -2.32
CA LEU A 335 35.63 -5.31 -3.07
C LEU A 335 36.30 -3.99 -2.71
N LYS A 336 36.78 -3.25 -3.71
CA LYS A 336 37.20 -1.85 -3.54
C LYS A 336 35.97 -0.94 -3.60
N VAL A 337 35.66 -0.28 -2.49
CA VAL A 337 34.50 0.61 -2.36
C VAL A 337 34.78 1.93 -3.08
N GLY A 338 33.82 2.34 -3.91
CA GLY A 338 33.88 3.50 -4.80
C GLY A 338 32.55 3.65 -5.54
N ARG A 339 32.57 4.06 -6.82
CA ARG A 339 31.34 4.20 -7.66
C ARG A 339 30.45 2.93 -7.72
N LYS A 340 30.98 1.76 -7.36
CA LYS A 340 30.25 0.48 -7.29
C LYS A 340 29.15 0.44 -6.22
N LEU A 341 29.22 1.29 -5.18
CA LEU A 341 28.26 1.29 -4.07
C LEU A 341 26.87 1.78 -4.50
N ILE A 342 26.81 2.91 -5.22
CA ILE A 342 25.56 3.45 -5.77
C ILE A 342 24.93 2.45 -6.75
N TRP A 343 25.76 1.80 -7.56
CA TRP A 343 25.30 0.80 -8.52
C TRP A 343 24.67 -0.42 -7.82
N ALA A 344 25.27 -0.89 -6.73
CA ALA A 344 24.72 -2.00 -5.96
C ALA A 344 23.30 -1.72 -5.41
N PHE A 345 22.99 -0.49 -5.02
CA PHE A 345 21.62 -0.13 -4.61
C PHE A 345 20.61 -0.09 -5.76
N ARG A 346 21.08 0.14 -7.00
CA ARG A 346 20.23 0.20 -8.19
C ARG A 346 19.85 -1.16 -8.73
N LEU A 347 20.65 -2.19 -8.47
CA LEU A 347 20.37 -3.53 -8.94
C LEU A 347 18.99 -4.03 -8.50
N ASN A 348 18.36 -4.84 -9.34
CA ASN A 348 17.22 -5.65 -8.89
C ASN A 348 17.72 -6.71 -7.89
N GLU A 349 16.78 -7.34 -7.20
CA GLU A 349 17.11 -8.26 -6.09
C GLU A 349 17.95 -9.44 -6.53
N LYS A 350 17.51 -10.14 -7.59
CA LYS A 350 18.20 -11.29 -8.18
C LYS A 350 19.65 -10.95 -8.53
N LYS A 351 19.86 -9.88 -9.30
CA LYS A 351 21.20 -9.46 -9.73
C LYS A 351 22.08 -9.06 -8.55
N PHE A 352 21.51 -8.39 -7.54
CA PHE A 352 22.26 -8.03 -6.34
C PHE A 352 22.75 -9.27 -5.59
N VAL A 353 21.84 -10.22 -5.33
CA VAL A 353 22.17 -11.46 -4.61
C VAL A 353 23.20 -12.26 -5.39
N GLU A 354 23.00 -12.49 -6.69
CA GLU A 354 23.96 -13.20 -7.53
C GLU A 354 25.34 -12.53 -7.50
N THR A 355 25.38 -11.20 -7.67
CA THR A 355 26.64 -10.46 -7.85
C THR A 355 27.41 -10.25 -6.56
N TYR A 356 26.72 -9.91 -5.47
CA TYR A 356 27.35 -9.47 -4.22
C TYR A 356 27.24 -10.48 -3.09
N VAL A 357 26.34 -11.46 -3.19
CA VAL A 357 26.16 -12.48 -2.14
C VAL A 357 26.68 -13.82 -2.65
N THR A 358 26.02 -14.42 -3.65
CA THR A 358 26.30 -15.77 -4.13
C THR A 358 27.73 -15.93 -4.65
N MET A 359 28.23 -14.99 -5.47
CA MET A 359 29.61 -15.04 -5.98
C MET A 359 30.69 -15.04 -4.89
N HIS A 360 30.35 -14.63 -3.66
CA HIS A 360 31.30 -14.51 -2.56
C HIS A 360 31.08 -15.55 -1.45
N LEU A 361 30.09 -16.46 -1.56
CA LEU A 361 29.79 -17.45 -0.52
C LEU A 361 30.94 -18.41 -0.23
N VAL A 362 31.76 -18.75 -1.23
CA VAL A 362 32.95 -19.61 -1.01
C VAL A 362 33.95 -18.93 -0.07
N ARG A 363 34.07 -17.60 -0.12
CA ARG A 363 35.02 -16.83 0.69
C ARG A 363 34.40 -16.27 1.97
N VAL A 364 33.08 -16.06 1.96
CA VAL A 364 32.31 -15.55 3.10
C VAL A 364 31.01 -16.35 3.19
N PRO A 365 31.03 -17.56 3.79
CA PRO A 365 29.88 -18.46 3.82
C PRO A 365 28.63 -17.84 4.47
N ASP A 366 28.81 -17.03 5.51
CA ASP A 366 27.72 -16.44 6.30
C ASP A 366 27.10 -15.19 5.63
N LEU A 367 27.57 -14.77 4.45
CA LEU A 367 27.14 -13.51 3.82
C LEU A 367 25.66 -13.49 3.46
N MET A 368 25.09 -14.66 3.11
CA MET A 368 23.66 -14.80 2.86
C MET A 368 22.84 -14.64 4.15
N GLU A 369 23.35 -15.15 5.28
CA GLU A 369 22.70 -15.00 6.59
C GLU A 369 22.71 -13.53 7.02
N VAL A 370 23.87 -12.86 6.94
CA VAL A 370 23.99 -11.41 7.18
C VAL A 370 22.97 -10.61 6.36
N TYR A 371 22.80 -10.96 5.08
CA TYR A 371 21.83 -10.28 4.22
C TYR A 371 20.37 -10.50 4.66
N LYS A 372 20.01 -11.75 4.98
CA LYS A 372 18.66 -12.11 5.44
C LYS A 372 18.33 -11.51 6.80
N ASP A 373 19.27 -11.56 7.74
CA ASP A 373 19.12 -11.00 9.08
C ASP A 373 18.92 -9.49 9.03
N ALA A 374 19.67 -8.80 8.16
CA ALA A 374 19.50 -7.38 7.95
C ALA A 374 18.12 -7.01 7.40
N ILE A 375 17.52 -7.87 6.56
CA ILE A 375 16.15 -7.71 6.07
C ILE A 375 15.13 -8.03 7.17
N ALA A 376 15.38 -9.05 7.99
CA ALA A 376 14.48 -9.49 9.06
C ALA A 376 14.43 -8.53 10.26
N ALA A 377 15.55 -7.85 10.56
CA ALA A 377 15.64 -6.82 11.60
C ALA A 377 14.67 -5.62 11.40
N LYS A 378 13.99 -5.57 10.26
CA LYS A 378 12.90 -4.65 9.91
C LYS A 378 11.69 -4.73 10.86
N GLU A 379 11.49 -5.83 11.59
CA GLU A 379 10.28 -6.02 12.40
C GLU A 379 10.25 -5.26 13.73
N THR A 380 11.38 -4.67 14.17
CA THR A 380 11.48 -3.98 15.48
C THR A 380 11.68 -2.46 15.39
N CYS A 381 11.88 -1.90 14.20
CA CYS A 381 11.99 -0.46 13.98
C CYS A 381 10.97 -0.03 12.93
N ILE A 382 9.94 0.69 13.37
CA ILE A 382 8.78 1.14 12.60
C ILE A 382 9.24 1.89 11.33
N ASP A 383 9.26 1.19 10.20
CA ASP A 383 9.26 1.83 8.89
C ASP A 383 7.85 2.39 8.67
N GLY A 384 7.74 3.71 8.67
CA GLY A 384 6.54 4.42 8.23
C GLY A 384 6.19 4.03 6.80
N ASP A 385 5.20 3.15 6.70
CA ASP A 385 4.33 2.84 5.56
C ASP A 385 4.90 3.21 4.17
N ASP A 386 5.68 2.29 3.58
CA ASP A 386 6.04 2.32 2.14
C ASP A 386 4.82 2.01 1.22
N ARG A 387 3.59 1.99 1.77
CA ARG A 387 2.35 2.16 1.00
C ARG A 387 1.91 3.61 1.11
N GLY A 388 2.30 4.42 0.13
CA GLY A 388 1.81 5.79 -0.01
C GLY A 388 0.30 5.88 0.18
N VAL A 389 -0.10 6.44 1.31
CA VAL A 389 -1.41 7.03 1.64
C VAL A 389 -2.63 6.18 1.31
N SER A 390 -3.00 5.29 2.23
CA SER A 390 -4.40 4.89 2.40
C SER A 390 -4.69 4.40 3.82
N ARG A 391 -4.90 5.35 4.74
CA ARG A 391 -5.83 5.27 5.88
C ARG A 391 -6.11 6.69 6.35
N ILE A 392 -6.96 7.40 5.62
CA ILE A 392 -7.80 8.42 6.25
C ILE A 392 -9.13 7.70 6.47
N SER A 393 -9.43 7.38 7.72
CA SER A 393 -10.77 7.05 8.19
C SER A 393 -11.70 8.18 7.74
N GLY A 394 -12.50 7.91 6.72
CA GLY A 394 -13.58 8.80 6.32
C GLY A 394 -14.72 8.65 7.30
N ASP A 395 -14.60 9.29 8.45
CA ASP A 395 -15.73 9.67 9.28
C ASP A 395 -15.74 11.19 9.42
N LYS A 396 -16.95 11.76 9.28
CA LYS A 396 -17.33 13.17 9.33
C LYS A 396 -17.13 13.97 8.03
N ILE A 397 -17.98 13.70 7.04
CA ILE A 397 -18.70 14.77 6.32
C ILE A 397 -20.10 14.25 6.03
N LEU A 398 -21.11 14.81 6.72
CA LEU A 398 -22.48 15.09 6.27
C LEU A 398 -23.41 15.18 7.50
N THR A 399 -23.54 16.38 8.05
CA THR A 399 -24.82 16.95 8.50
C THR A 399 -24.58 18.44 8.75
N ARG A 400 -24.94 19.29 7.79
CA ARG A 400 -25.31 20.69 8.03
C ARG A 400 -26.13 21.20 6.85
N ASN A 401 -27.44 21.34 7.15
CA ASN A 401 -28.47 22.21 6.56
C ASN A 401 -28.92 21.85 5.13
N ALA A 402 -30.20 21.97 4.75
CA ALA A 402 -31.30 22.77 5.28
C ALA A 402 -32.67 22.11 4.96
N GLU A 403 -33.67 22.50 5.75
CA GLU A 403 -35.14 22.54 5.49
C GLU A 403 -35.88 21.31 4.95
#